data_AF-A0A1T4ZRZ9-F1
#
_entry.id   AF-A0A1T4ZRZ9-F1
#
_cell.length_a   1.000
_cell.length_b   1.000
_cell.length_c   1.000
_cell.angle_alpha   90.00
_cell.angle_beta   90.00
_cell.angle_gamma   90.00
#
_symmetry.space_group_name_H-M   'P 1'
#
loop_
_entity.id
_entity.type
_entity.pdbx_description
1 polymer ?
#
loop_
_entity_poly.entity_id
_entity_poly.type
_entity_poly.pdbx_seq_one_letter_code
_entity_poly.pdbx_strand_id
1 'polypeptide(L)'
;MRKIAALVTTLFLSTAMAAAAPAKAQDAPAAATSGPDLSPGTIVYDSEGAAIGPIASEAGDNVVVTLNEKPVTLPKNAFAKGKKGPAITITVEQLSAAIDQAAAANAQALEAALKPGAEVRSANGSAVLGTVKLADASGVVVTTPSGDVKVPRNAFFVGQSGLQSSFTAEQFAAAMQQASQASAADDAAVAAALKPGAEVRGLEGKAVLGAVKSFNAQNVVVTTESGDVALPRSAFNMGPSGLSAAYTAEQFAAAVAQVTGAEAPQTADAAPAEEGEAENRQAN
;
A
#
# COMPACT_ATOMS: atom_id res chain seq x y z
N MET A 1 -17.84 -33.06 52.03
CA MET A 1 -18.50 -33.95 53.01
C MET A 1 -19.22 -35.07 52.25
N ARG A 2 -19.19 -36.31 52.78
CA ARG A 2 -19.76 -37.58 52.25
C ARG A 2 -18.92 -38.18 51.09
N LYS A 3 -18.00 -39.16 51.25
CA LYS A 3 -17.89 -40.43 52.00
C LYS A 3 -18.96 -41.47 51.65
N ILE A 4 -18.47 -42.72 51.49
CA ILE A 4 -19.11 -44.06 51.57
C ILE A 4 -19.34 -44.71 50.20
N ALA A 5 -19.04 -45.98 49.91
CA ALA A 5 -18.21 -47.05 50.48
C ALA A 5 -18.50 -48.33 49.66
N ALA A 6 -17.50 -49.23 49.57
CA ALA A 6 -17.62 -50.70 49.56
C ALA A 6 -18.45 -51.34 48.40
N LEU A 7 -18.39 -52.62 48.05
CA LEU A 7 -18.10 -53.88 48.73
C LEU A 7 -18.02 -54.95 47.59
N VAL A 8 -16.93 -55.70 47.41
CA VAL A 8 -16.77 -57.16 47.70
C VAL A 8 -18.02 -57.99 47.28
N THR A 9 -17.96 -59.06 46.47
CA THR A 9 -17.59 -60.44 46.91
C THR A 9 -17.83 -61.48 45.78
N THR A 10 -16.94 -62.50 45.66
CA THR A 10 -17.18 -63.93 45.25
C THR A 10 -17.66 -64.26 43.82
N LEU A 11 -17.37 -65.41 43.18
CA LEU A 11 -17.08 -66.78 43.62
C LEU A 11 -16.39 -67.60 42.50
N PHE A 12 -15.60 -68.59 42.90
CA PHE A 12 -14.78 -69.55 42.14
C PHE A 12 -15.52 -70.50 41.17
N LEU A 13 -14.83 -70.97 40.12
CA LEU A 13 -14.74 -72.41 39.79
C LEU A 13 -13.53 -72.74 38.90
N SER A 14 -12.71 -73.69 39.35
CA SER A 14 -11.51 -74.20 38.68
C SER A 14 -11.79 -75.53 37.95
N THR A 15 -11.32 -75.70 36.71
CA THR A 15 -10.96 -76.98 36.03
C THR A 15 -10.12 -76.64 34.78
N ALA A 16 -8.80 -76.86 34.77
CA ALA A 16 -8.07 -78.10 34.41
C ALA A 16 -7.69 -78.22 32.91
N MET A 17 -6.45 -77.81 32.62
CA MET A 17 -5.42 -78.41 31.73
C MET A 17 -5.79 -78.95 30.33
N ALA A 18 -5.28 -78.30 29.28
CA ALA A 18 -4.67 -78.99 28.13
C ALA A 18 -3.66 -78.08 27.44
N ALA A 19 -2.45 -78.60 27.24
CA ALA A 19 -1.26 -77.91 26.78
C ALA A 19 -1.28 -77.64 25.26
N ALA A 20 -0.86 -76.44 24.87
CA ALA A 20 -0.20 -76.15 23.60
C ALA A 20 0.58 -74.83 23.74
N ALA A 21 1.90 -74.91 23.93
CA ALA A 21 2.79 -73.84 23.46
C ALA A 21 2.94 -74.04 21.94
N PRO A 22 2.95 -72.98 21.11
CA PRO A 22 4.04 -72.01 21.14
C PRO A 22 3.63 -70.55 20.81
N ALA A 23 4.65 -69.71 20.73
CA ALA A 23 4.66 -68.34 20.24
C ALA A 23 4.06 -67.30 21.19
N LYS A 24 4.93 -66.78 22.06
CA LYS A 24 4.90 -65.34 22.35
C LYS A 24 5.04 -64.62 21.02
N ALA A 25 3.91 -64.23 20.42
CA ALA A 25 3.87 -63.12 19.51
C ALA A 25 4.34 -61.92 20.33
N GLN A 26 5.63 -61.64 20.20
CA GLN A 26 6.25 -60.41 20.63
C GLN A 26 5.36 -59.30 20.07
N ASP A 27 4.74 -58.51 20.95
CA ASP A 27 4.25 -57.17 20.62
C ASP A 27 5.44 -56.43 20.01
N ALA A 28 5.60 -56.58 18.70
CA ALA A 28 6.40 -55.68 17.90
C ALA A 28 5.72 -54.32 18.09
N PRO A 29 6.42 -53.30 18.60
CA PRO A 29 5.86 -51.97 18.59
C PRO A 29 5.44 -51.69 17.16
N ALA A 30 4.16 -51.37 16.96
CA ALA A 30 3.67 -50.86 15.70
C ALA A 30 4.65 -49.76 15.29
N ALA A 31 5.43 -50.02 14.24
CA ALA A 31 6.30 -49.03 13.67
C ALA A 31 5.39 -47.86 13.33
N ALA A 32 5.48 -46.79 14.12
CA ALA A 32 4.92 -45.50 13.75
C ALA A 32 5.46 -45.27 12.34
N THR A 33 4.57 -45.26 11.35
CA THR A 33 4.89 -44.91 9.98
C THR A 33 5.44 -43.50 10.05
N SER A 34 6.76 -43.38 10.14
CA SER A 34 7.43 -42.08 10.21
C SER A 34 7.07 -41.39 8.89
N GLY A 35 6.29 -40.30 9.01
CA GLY A 35 5.98 -39.43 7.90
C GLY A 35 7.26 -38.91 7.24
N PRO A 36 7.14 -38.18 6.12
CA PRO A 36 8.29 -37.51 5.54
C PRO A 36 8.99 -36.64 6.59
N ASP A 37 10.32 -36.58 6.56
CA ASP A 37 11.09 -35.67 7.42
C ASP A 37 10.87 -34.24 6.93
N LEU A 38 10.07 -33.46 7.66
CA LEU A 38 9.72 -32.09 7.29
C LEU A 38 10.58 -31.04 8.01
N SER A 39 11.78 -31.45 8.43
CA SER A 39 12.73 -30.60 9.13
C SER A 39 13.19 -29.43 8.24
N PRO A 40 13.38 -28.22 8.78
CA PRO A 40 13.96 -27.10 8.03
C PRO A 40 15.31 -27.48 7.39
N GLY A 41 15.52 -27.05 6.15
CA GLY A 41 16.68 -27.40 5.33
C GLY A 41 16.52 -28.67 4.50
N THR A 42 15.54 -29.52 4.77
CA THR A 42 15.27 -30.72 3.96
C THR A 42 14.75 -30.33 2.58
N ILE A 43 15.34 -30.91 1.52
CA ILE A 43 14.92 -30.67 0.14
C ILE A 43 13.64 -31.45 -0.17
N VAL A 44 12.64 -30.73 -0.66
CA VAL A 44 11.39 -31.29 -1.15
C VAL A 44 11.51 -31.58 -2.63
N TYR A 45 10.99 -32.74 -3.05
CA TYR A 45 10.95 -33.17 -4.43
C TYR A 45 9.52 -33.16 -4.98
N ASP A 46 9.38 -33.19 -6.29
CA ASP A 46 8.11 -33.37 -6.95
C ASP A 46 7.82 -34.86 -7.26
N SER A 47 6.72 -35.12 -7.97
CA SER A 47 6.32 -36.47 -8.37
C SER A 47 7.23 -37.11 -9.42
N GLU A 48 7.99 -36.31 -10.17
CA GLU A 48 8.98 -36.75 -11.17
C GLU A 48 10.40 -36.89 -10.57
N GLY A 49 10.57 -36.48 -9.30
CA GLY A 49 11.82 -36.55 -8.56
C GLY A 49 12.78 -35.39 -8.84
N ALA A 50 12.28 -34.28 -9.40
CA ALA A 50 12.94 -32.99 -9.49
C ALA A 50 12.90 -32.26 -8.15
N ALA A 51 13.91 -31.45 -7.86
CA ALA A 51 13.99 -30.69 -6.61
C ALA A 51 13.16 -29.39 -6.71
N ILE A 52 12.22 -29.21 -5.79
CA ILE A 52 11.43 -27.98 -5.64
C ILE A 52 12.24 -26.95 -4.84
N GLY A 53 12.83 -27.40 -3.74
CA GLY A 53 13.69 -26.60 -2.88
C GLY A 53 13.60 -26.97 -1.40
N PRO A 54 14.34 -26.27 -0.53
CA PRO A 54 14.42 -26.57 0.89
C PRO A 54 13.16 -26.12 1.65
N ILE A 55 12.85 -26.82 2.74
CA ILE A 55 11.90 -26.35 3.75
C ILE A 55 12.54 -25.18 4.51
N ALA A 56 11.88 -24.03 4.50
CA ALA A 56 12.32 -22.84 5.24
C ALA A 56 11.89 -22.93 6.72
N SER A 57 10.66 -23.37 6.98
CA SER A 57 10.11 -23.47 8.34
C SER A 57 8.82 -24.29 8.36
N GLU A 58 8.48 -24.85 9.51
CA GLU A 58 7.18 -25.45 9.77
C GLU A 58 6.35 -24.60 10.75
N ALA A 59 5.06 -24.45 10.48
CA ALA A 59 4.11 -23.67 11.26
C ALA A 59 2.81 -24.47 11.47
N GLY A 60 2.75 -25.20 12.59
CA GLY A 60 1.61 -26.07 12.91
C GLY A 60 1.41 -27.16 11.86
N ASP A 61 0.24 -27.17 11.21
CA ASP A 61 -0.14 -28.08 10.13
C ASP A 61 0.37 -27.65 8.74
N ASN A 62 1.12 -26.56 8.65
CA ASN A 62 1.67 -26.03 7.39
C ASN A 62 3.20 -26.06 7.38
N VAL A 63 3.77 -26.15 6.19
CA VAL A 63 5.22 -26.13 5.92
C VAL A 63 5.50 -25.09 4.84
N VAL A 64 6.48 -24.23 5.11
CA VAL A 64 6.95 -23.23 4.15
C VAL A 64 8.14 -23.82 3.40
N VAL A 65 8.02 -23.92 2.08
CA VAL A 65 9.06 -24.40 1.17
C VAL A 65 9.53 -23.24 0.31
N THR A 66 10.83 -23.14 0.05
CA THR A 66 11.38 -22.15 -0.89
C THR A 66 11.36 -22.73 -2.30
N LEU A 67 10.50 -22.22 -3.17
CA LEU A 67 10.49 -22.51 -4.60
C LEU A 67 11.02 -21.29 -5.35
N ASN A 68 12.13 -21.43 -6.08
CA ASN A 68 12.72 -20.33 -6.86
C ASN A 68 12.81 -19.01 -6.06
N GLU A 69 13.38 -19.08 -4.85
CA GLU A 69 13.54 -17.96 -3.90
C GLU A 69 12.24 -17.37 -3.33
N LYS A 70 11.08 -17.91 -3.69
CA LYS A 70 9.77 -17.49 -3.13
C LYS A 70 9.30 -18.48 -2.06
N PRO A 71 8.85 -18.01 -0.89
CA PRO A 71 8.26 -18.88 0.12
C PRO A 71 6.86 -19.31 -0.32
N VAL A 72 6.59 -20.62 -0.24
CA VAL A 72 5.32 -21.24 -0.58
C VAL A 72 4.84 -22.05 0.62
N THR A 73 3.66 -21.73 1.12
CA THR A 73 3.06 -22.45 2.25
C THR A 73 2.24 -23.61 1.72
N LEU A 74 2.63 -24.83 2.08
CA LEU A 74 1.93 -26.07 1.73
C LEU A 74 1.48 -26.80 3.00
N PRO A 75 0.30 -27.42 3.00
CA PRO A 75 -0.15 -28.17 4.16
C PRO A 75 0.67 -29.48 4.31
N LYS A 76 0.90 -29.93 5.55
CA LYS A 76 1.72 -31.13 5.86
C LYS A 76 1.22 -32.40 5.15
N ASN A 77 -0.08 -32.49 4.90
CA ASN A 77 -0.70 -33.61 4.18
C ASN A 77 -0.39 -33.64 2.67
N ALA A 78 0.14 -32.56 2.10
CA ALA A 78 0.60 -32.54 0.71
C ALA A 78 1.92 -33.29 0.52
N PHE A 79 2.64 -33.56 1.61
CA PHE A 79 3.94 -34.24 1.58
C PHE A 79 3.78 -35.74 1.80
N ALA A 80 4.35 -36.51 0.90
CA ALA A 80 4.51 -37.95 0.99
C ALA A 80 5.99 -38.33 1.17
N LYS A 81 6.23 -39.54 1.68
CA LYS A 81 7.58 -40.09 1.76
C LYS A 81 8.03 -40.58 0.37
N GLY A 82 8.92 -39.83 -0.27
CA GLY A 82 9.55 -40.20 -1.52
C GLY A 82 10.86 -40.97 -1.31
N LYS A 83 11.40 -41.53 -2.41
CA LYS A 83 12.67 -42.28 -2.39
C LYS A 83 13.90 -41.40 -2.08
N LYS A 84 13.84 -40.12 -2.46
CA LYS A 84 14.92 -39.13 -2.27
C LYS A 84 14.72 -38.20 -1.07
N GLY A 85 13.56 -38.27 -0.41
CA GLY A 85 13.13 -37.31 0.61
C GLY A 85 11.63 -37.04 0.56
N PRO A 86 11.12 -36.04 1.29
CA PRO A 86 9.75 -35.56 1.17
C PRO A 86 9.43 -35.19 -0.27
N ALA A 87 8.28 -35.65 -0.77
CA ALA A 87 7.83 -35.33 -2.12
C ALA A 87 6.37 -34.90 -2.12
N ILE A 88 6.01 -34.00 -3.02
CA ILE A 88 4.60 -33.66 -3.30
C ILE A 88 4.11 -34.40 -4.54
N THR A 89 2.80 -34.46 -4.72
CA THR A 89 2.16 -35.25 -5.79
C THR A 89 2.09 -34.55 -7.15
N ILE A 90 2.41 -33.26 -7.19
CA ILE A 90 2.40 -32.42 -8.40
C ILE A 90 3.83 -32.09 -8.84
N THR A 91 4.01 -31.69 -10.11
CA THR A 91 5.32 -31.28 -10.64
C THR A 91 5.71 -29.87 -10.19
N VAL A 92 7.00 -29.52 -10.31
CA VAL A 92 7.48 -28.14 -10.07
C VAL A 92 6.72 -27.14 -10.93
N GLU A 93 6.48 -27.46 -12.20
CA GLU A 93 5.79 -26.58 -13.16
C GLU A 93 4.33 -26.39 -12.77
N GLN A 94 3.65 -27.46 -12.35
CA GLN A 94 2.26 -27.38 -11.86
C GLN A 94 2.16 -26.53 -10.60
N LEU A 95 3.13 -26.65 -9.68
CA LEU A 95 3.20 -25.83 -8.48
C LEU A 95 3.45 -24.36 -8.83
N SER A 96 4.40 -24.06 -9.72
CA SER A 96 4.68 -22.69 -10.18
C SER A 96 3.45 -22.09 -10.84
N ALA A 97 2.80 -22.82 -11.75
CA ALA A 97 1.60 -22.36 -12.43
C ALA A 97 0.46 -22.07 -11.44
N ALA A 98 0.29 -22.89 -10.40
CA ALA A 98 -0.70 -22.64 -9.35
C ALA A 98 -0.38 -21.38 -8.53
N ILE A 99 0.89 -21.12 -8.24
CA ILE A 99 1.33 -19.90 -7.53
C ILE A 99 1.09 -18.67 -8.41
N ASP A 100 1.46 -18.73 -9.69
CA ASP A 100 1.26 -17.63 -10.63
C ASP A 100 -0.23 -17.35 -10.84
N GLN A 101 -1.05 -18.40 -10.94
CA GLN A 101 -2.50 -18.26 -11.01
C GLN A 101 -3.08 -17.64 -9.74
N ALA A 102 -2.62 -18.04 -8.55
CA ALA A 102 -3.04 -17.45 -7.30
C ALA A 102 -2.61 -15.98 -7.19
N ALA A 103 -1.39 -15.65 -7.60
CA ALA A 103 -0.89 -14.28 -7.64
C ALA A 103 -1.72 -13.41 -8.61
N ALA A 104 -2.03 -13.92 -9.79
CA ALA A 104 -2.87 -13.24 -10.77
C ALA A 104 -4.30 -13.03 -10.25
N ALA A 105 -4.90 -14.05 -9.62
CA ALA A 105 -6.22 -13.94 -9.00
C ALA A 105 -6.24 -12.91 -7.87
N ASN A 106 -5.20 -12.88 -7.03
CA ASN A 106 -5.05 -11.88 -5.97
C ASN A 106 -4.89 -10.46 -6.55
N ALA A 107 -4.09 -10.30 -7.60
CA ALA A 107 -3.95 -9.02 -8.28
C ALA A 107 -5.29 -8.56 -8.85
N GLN A 108 -6.02 -9.44 -9.53
CA GLN A 108 -7.36 -9.14 -10.06
C GLN A 108 -8.37 -8.79 -8.97
N ALA A 109 -8.35 -9.51 -7.84
CA ALA A 109 -9.20 -9.20 -6.68
C ALA A 109 -8.87 -7.81 -6.11
N LEU A 110 -7.58 -7.48 -6.01
CA LEU A 110 -7.14 -6.16 -5.58
C LEU A 110 -7.55 -5.07 -6.56
N GLU A 111 -7.41 -5.29 -7.86
CA GLU A 111 -7.86 -4.34 -8.89
C GLU A 111 -9.38 -4.14 -8.86
N ALA A 112 -10.13 -5.22 -8.66
CA ALA A 112 -11.58 -5.17 -8.54
C ALA A 112 -12.04 -4.44 -7.27
N ALA A 113 -11.24 -4.50 -6.20
CA ALA A 113 -11.48 -3.81 -4.93
C ALA A 113 -11.01 -2.35 -4.94
N LEU A 114 -9.97 -2.01 -5.71
CA LEU A 114 -9.42 -0.66 -5.87
C LEU A 114 -10.22 0.18 -6.87
N LYS A 115 -11.51 0.35 -6.60
CA LYS A 115 -12.40 1.23 -7.36
C LYS A 115 -12.60 2.55 -6.62
N PRO A 116 -12.80 3.66 -7.35
CA PRO A 116 -13.26 4.90 -6.72
C PRO A 116 -14.52 4.64 -5.88
N GLY A 117 -14.52 5.15 -4.65
CA GLY A 117 -15.55 4.93 -3.64
C GLY A 117 -15.33 3.70 -2.73
N ALA A 118 -14.32 2.86 -2.99
CA ALA A 118 -14.06 1.68 -2.15
C ALA A 118 -13.59 2.08 -0.75
N GLU A 119 -14.17 1.47 0.29
CA GLU A 119 -13.73 1.66 1.67
C GLU A 119 -12.38 0.98 1.90
N VAL A 120 -11.39 1.74 2.34
CA VAL A 120 -10.09 1.22 2.78
C VAL A 120 -10.17 0.99 4.28
N ARG A 121 -9.91 -0.25 4.70
CA ARG A 121 -9.87 -0.63 6.12
C ARG A 121 -8.44 -0.78 6.64
N SER A 122 -8.28 -0.79 7.96
CA SER A 122 -7.01 -1.07 8.63
C SER A 122 -6.54 -2.52 8.39
N ALA A 123 -5.28 -2.80 8.75
CA ALA A 123 -4.67 -4.13 8.60
C ALA A 123 -5.47 -5.28 9.24
N ASN A 124 -6.21 -5.00 10.32
CA ASN A 124 -7.09 -5.96 10.99
C ASN A 124 -8.56 -5.93 10.51
N GLY A 125 -8.92 -4.99 9.63
CA GLY A 125 -10.25 -4.89 9.01
C GLY A 125 -11.30 -4.21 9.89
N SER A 126 -10.94 -3.87 11.13
CA SER A 126 -11.88 -3.36 12.13
C SER A 126 -12.26 -1.90 11.94
N ALA A 127 -11.34 -1.06 11.45
CA ALA A 127 -11.56 0.38 11.27
C ALA A 127 -11.52 0.77 9.79
N VAL A 128 -12.38 1.69 9.38
CA VAL A 128 -12.33 2.34 8.06
C VAL A 128 -11.37 3.52 8.15
N LEU A 129 -10.31 3.51 7.32
CA LEU A 129 -9.31 4.56 7.25
C LEU A 129 -9.74 5.69 6.30
N GLY A 130 -10.50 5.36 5.26
CA GLY A 130 -10.96 6.30 4.27
C GLY A 130 -11.60 5.62 3.06
N THR A 131 -11.80 6.37 1.99
CA THR A 131 -12.36 5.90 0.72
C THR A 131 -11.41 6.16 -0.44
N VAL A 132 -11.32 5.23 -1.38
CA VAL A 132 -10.49 5.42 -2.58
C VAL A 132 -11.09 6.53 -3.44
N LYS A 133 -10.32 7.57 -3.74
CA LYS A 133 -10.71 8.63 -4.67
C LYS A 133 -10.24 8.35 -6.08
N LEU A 134 -8.99 7.91 -6.21
CA LEU A 134 -8.38 7.55 -7.49
C LEU A 134 -7.41 6.40 -7.27
N ALA A 135 -7.41 5.43 -8.16
CA ALA A 135 -6.41 4.37 -8.19
C ALA A 135 -5.75 4.35 -9.56
N ASP A 136 -4.44 4.57 -9.61
CA ASP A 136 -3.65 4.61 -10.83
C ASP A 136 -2.36 3.80 -10.66
N ALA A 137 -1.53 3.73 -11.71
CA ALA A 137 -0.27 2.97 -11.68
C ALA A 137 0.78 3.56 -10.72
N SER A 138 0.72 4.87 -10.44
CA SER A 138 1.61 5.57 -9.50
C SER A 138 1.15 5.46 -8.03
N GLY A 139 -0.08 5.01 -7.77
CA GLY A 139 -0.59 4.75 -6.42
C GLY A 139 -2.09 4.95 -6.29
N VAL A 140 -2.57 4.89 -5.05
CA VAL A 140 -3.99 5.02 -4.70
C VAL A 140 -4.15 6.26 -3.83
N VAL A 141 -4.97 7.20 -4.27
CA VAL A 141 -5.38 8.36 -3.48
C VAL A 141 -6.57 7.97 -2.63
N VAL A 142 -6.43 8.07 -1.31
CA VAL A 142 -7.45 7.77 -0.32
C VAL A 142 -7.92 9.08 0.32
N THR A 143 -9.21 9.34 0.25
CA THR A 143 -9.86 10.42 0.99
C THR A 143 -10.13 9.96 2.42
N THR A 144 -9.55 10.69 3.37
CA THR A 144 -9.69 10.44 4.81
C THR A 144 -10.40 11.63 5.45
N PRO A 145 -10.91 11.51 6.70
CA PRO A 145 -11.46 12.65 7.43
C PRO A 145 -10.47 13.80 7.63
N SER A 146 -9.17 13.53 7.55
CA SER A 146 -8.10 14.51 7.73
C SER A 146 -7.52 15.05 6.41
N GLY A 147 -7.99 14.57 5.26
CA GLY A 147 -7.53 15.00 3.94
C GLY A 147 -7.25 13.85 2.96
N ASP A 148 -6.87 14.20 1.74
CA ASP A 148 -6.50 13.24 0.69
C ASP A 148 -5.02 12.82 0.86
N VAL A 149 -4.75 11.50 0.84
CA VAL A 149 -3.38 10.95 0.94
C VAL A 149 -3.12 9.95 -0.18
N LYS A 150 -1.95 10.05 -0.81
CA LYS A 150 -1.50 9.08 -1.81
C LYS A 150 -0.71 7.97 -1.13
N VAL A 151 -1.17 6.74 -1.29
CA VAL A 151 -0.57 5.53 -0.70
C VAL A 151 -0.18 4.59 -1.83
N PRO A 152 1.00 3.96 -1.78
CA PRO A 152 1.42 3.03 -2.84
C PRO A 152 0.53 1.79 -2.87
N ARG A 153 0.30 1.26 -4.08
CA ARG A 153 -0.67 0.16 -4.31
C ARG A 153 -0.30 -1.13 -3.57
N ASN A 154 0.99 -1.36 -3.35
CA ASN A 154 1.51 -2.51 -2.60
C ASN A 154 1.18 -2.49 -1.10
N ALA A 155 0.74 -1.35 -0.56
CA ALA A 155 0.27 -1.23 0.82
C ALA A 155 -1.19 -1.65 0.99
N PHE A 156 -1.86 -2.08 -0.08
CA PHE A 156 -3.24 -2.56 -0.05
C PHE A 156 -3.32 -4.05 -0.36
N PHE A 157 -4.25 -4.73 0.29
CA PHE A 157 -4.55 -6.13 0.06
C PHE A 157 -6.05 -6.37 0.28
N VAL A 158 -6.57 -7.47 -0.28
CA VAL A 158 -7.94 -7.91 -0.02
C VAL A 158 -7.89 -8.95 1.08
N GLY A 159 -8.50 -8.67 2.23
CA GLY A 159 -8.69 -9.66 3.29
C GLY A 159 -10.15 -9.95 3.54
N GLN A 160 -10.45 -10.60 4.67
CA GLN A 160 -11.80 -11.12 4.96
C GLN A 160 -12.87 -10.02 5.03
N SER A 161 -12.48 -8.81 5.39
CA SER A 161 -13.38 -7.65 5.51
C SER A 161 -13.36 -6.74 4.26
N GLY A 162 -12.78 -7.21 3.15
CA GLY A 162 -12.67 -6.45 1.91
C GLY A 162 -11.30 -5.79 1.74
N LEU A 163 -11.27 -4.58 1.15
CA LEU A 163 -10.03 -3.84 0.91
C LEU A 163 -9.43 -3.34 2.22
N GLN A 164 -8.20 -3.75 2.48
CA GLN A 164 -7.45 -3.42 3.69
C GLN A 164 -6.09 -2.84 3.33
N SER A 165 -5.53 -2.06 4.24
CA SER A 165 -4.19 -1.51 4.16
C SER A 165 -3.25 -2.20 5.15
N SER A 166 -1.95 -2.27 4.85
CA SER A 166 -0.91 -2.79 5.75
C SER A 166 -0.73 -1.98 7.04
N PHE A 167 -1.34 -0.80 7.13
CA PHE A 167 -1.24 0.07 8.29
C PHE A 167 -2.38 -0.19 9.30
N THR A 168 -2.06 -0.08 10.59
CA THR A 168 -3.09 0.04 11.63
C THR A 168 -3.71 1.43 11.59
N ALA A 169 -4.91 1.56 12.17
CA ALA A 169 -5.58 2.87 12.26
C ALA A 169 -4.72 3.90 13.02
N GLU A 170 -4.01 3.46 14.06
CA GLU A 170 -3.13 4.33 14.85
C GLU A 170 -1.90 4.80 14.06
N GLN A 171 -1.25 3.89 13.32
CA GLN A 171 -0.10 4.25 12.47
C GLN A 171 -0.51 5.23 11.38
N PHE A 172 -1.67 4.99 10.78
CA PHE A 172 -2.22 5.86 9.75
C PHE A 172 -2.60 7.23 10.32
N ALA A 173 -3.28 7.29 11.47
CA ALA A 173 -3.64 8.53 12.13
C ALA A 173 -2.40 9.33 12.59
N ALA A 174 -1.38 8.67 13.13
CA ALA A 174 -0.14 9.31 13.54
C ALA A 174 0.61 9.92 12.34
N ALA A 175 0.69 9.19 11.22
CA ALA A 175 1.29 9.72 9.99
C ALA A 175 0.53 10.93 9.46
N MET A 176 -0.81 10.89 9.49
CA MET A 176 -1.65 12.03 9.11
C MET A 176 -1.46 13.22 10.05
N GLN A 177 -1.42 13.00 11.37
CA GLN A 177 -1.14 14.06 12.34
C GLN A 177 0.25 14.67 12.15
N GLN A 178 1.27 13.88 11.83
CA GLN A 178 2.60 14.40 11.51
C GLN A 178 2.58 15.25 10.23
N ALA A 179 1.90 14.78 9.18
CA ALA A 179 1.77 15.53 7.93
C ALA A 179 1.02 16.85 8.14
N SER A 180 -0.09 16.84 8.90
CA SER A 180 -0.83 18.06 9.24
C SER A 180 -0.03 19.02 10.11
N GLN A 181 0.73 18.51 11.08
CA GLN A 181 1.58 19.35 11.93
C GLN A 181 2.75 19.96 11.15
N ALA A 182 3.36 19.22 10.22
CA ALA A 182 4.36 19.77 9.31
C ALA A 182 3.77 20.91 8.47
N SER A 183 2.62 20.67 7.84
CA SER A 183 1.92 21.71 7.06
C SER A 183 1.51 22.93 7.89
N ALA A 184 1.12 22.74 9.15
CA ALA A 184 0.79 23.83 10.07
C ALA A 184 2.04 24.61 10.52
N ALA A 185 3.17 23.91 10.72
CA ALA A 185 4.44 24.54 11.03
C ALA A 185 4.96 25.37 9.84
N ASP A 186 4.81 24.86 8.62
CA ASP A 186 5.13 25.60 7.39
C ASP A 186 4.24 26.84 7.23
N ASP A 187 2.92 26.75 7.42
CA ASP A 187 2.05 27.94 7.35
C ASP A 187 2.34 28.96 8.46
N ALA A 188 2.67 28.50 9.67
CA ALA A 188 3.10 29.37 10.76
C ALA A 188 4.44 30.06 10.45
N ALA A 189 5.39 29.35 9.83
CA ALA A 189 6.66 29.91 9.40
C ALA A 189 6.46 30.95 8.28
N VAL A 190 5.60 30.66 7.30
CA VAL A 190 5.19 31.61 6.25
C VAL A 190 4.50 32.82 6.87
N ALA A 191 3.62 32.64 7.86
CA ALA A 191 2.98 33.74 8.58
C ALA A 191 4.00 34.65 9.28
N ALA A 192 5.02 34.08 9.91
CA ALA A 192 6.07 34.82 10.59
C ALA A 192 7.03 35.54 9.62
N ALA A 193 7.26 34.98 8.42
CA ALA A 193 8.09 35.58 7.38
C ALA A 193 7.37 36.69 6.60
N LEU A 194 6.04 36.65 6.53
CA LEU A 194 5.25 37.68 5.88
C LEU A 194 5.30 38.98 6.69
N LYS A 195 6.16 39.89 6.23
CA LYS A 195 6.30 41.26 6.72
C LYS A 195 6.25 42.20 5.53
N PRO A 196 5.75 43.43 5.67
CA PRO A 196 5.89 44.43 4.61
C PRO A 196 7.38 44.60 4.28
N GLY A 197 7.73 44.48 3.00
CA GLY A 197 9.11 44.50 2.49
C GLY A 197 9.83 43.14 2.50
N ALA A 198 9.19 42.03 2.90
CA ALA A 198 9.81 40.71 2.84
C ALA A 198 10.05 40.28 1.38
N GLU A 199 11.28 39.84 1.07
CA GLU A 199 11.62 39.33 -0.26
C GLU A 199 10.95 37.97 -0.52
N VAL A 200 10.23 37.87 -1.64
CA VAL A 200 9.62 36.64 -2.14
C VAL A 200 10.52 36.06 -3.21
N ARG A 201 10.90 34.80 -3.05
CA ARG A 201 11.74 34.07 -4.02
C ARG A 201 10.90 33.10 -4.84
N GLY A 202 11.40 32.68 -6.00
CA GLY A 202 10.75 31.64 -6.81
C GLY A 202 10.87 30.25 -6.19
N LEU A 203 10.22 29.26 -6.83
CA LEU A 203 10.19 27.85 -6.42
C LEU A 203 11.59 27.28 -6.11
N GLU A 204 12.61 27.69 -6.87
CA GLU A 204 14.01 27.23 -6.71
C GLU A 204 14.83 28.04 -5.69
N GLY A 205 14.25 29.07 -5.06
CA GLY A 205 14.91 29.91 -4.06
C GLY A 205 16.01 30.85 -4.58
N LYS A 206 16.38 30.76 -5.87
CA LYS A 206 17.46 31.56 -6.47
C LYS A 206 17.01 32.92 -6.99
N ALA A 207 15.88 32.98 -7.70
CA ALA A 207 15.35 34.23 -8.26
C ALA A 207 14.47 34.97 -7.26
N VAL A 208 14.66 36.28 -7.11
CA VAL A 208 13.78 37.16 -6.34
C VAL A 208 12.64 37.62 -7.26
N LEU A 209 11.41 37.35 -6.86
CA LEU A 209 10.20 37.69 -7.62
C LEU A 209 9.67 39.08 -7.26
N GLY A 210 9.94 39.55 -6.04
CA GLY A 210 9.50 40.85 -5.56
C GLY A 210 9.49 40.95 -4.05
N ALA A 211 8.88 42.02 -3.52
CA ALA A 211 8.75 42.28 -2.09
C ALA A 211 7.28 42.34 -1.66
N VAL A 212 6.95 41.82 -0.48
CA VAL A 212 5.58 41.84 0.05
C VAL A 212 5.13 43.27 0.34
N LYS A 213 4.10 43.75 -0.33
CA LYS A 213 3.48 45.06 -0.08
C LYS A 213 2.47 44.99 1.06
N SER A 214 1.58 44.01 1.02
CA SER A 214 0.55 43.77 2.03
C SER A 214 0.15 42.30 2.05
N PHE A 215 -0.41 41.82 3.15
CA PHE A 215 -0.88 40.45 3.28
C PHE A 215 -2.09 40.37 4.20
N ASN A 216 -2.90 39.34 3.99
CA ASN A 216 -3.97 38.94 4.89
C ASN A 216 -4.02 37.39 4.98
N ALA A 217 -5.07 36.85 5.61
CA ALA A 217 -5.21 35.41 5.81
C ALA A 217 -5.38 34.62 4.49
N GLN A 218 -5.81 35.25 3.41
CA GLN A 218 -6.13 34.59 2.14
C GLN A 218 -5.18 34.98 1.00
N ASN A 219 -4.69 36.22 0.96
CA ASN A 219 -3.91 36.76 -0.14
C ASN A 219 -2.68 37.55 0.34
N VAL A 220 -1.62 37.52 -0.46
CA VAL A 220 -0.39 38.30 -0.30
C VAL A 220 -0.18 39.10 -1.58
N VAL A 221 -0.05 40.42 -1.45
CA VAL A 221 0.27 41.33 -2.56
C VAL A 221 1.78 41.52 -2.60
N VAL A 222 2.39 41.15 -3.71
CA VAL A 222 3.83 41.28 -3.95
C VAL A 222 4.06 42.41 -4.96
N THR A 223 4.88 43.38 -4.60
CA THR A 223 5.38 44.41 -5.51
C THR A 223 6.56 43.86 -6.28
N THR A 224 6.48 43.98 -7.60
CA THR A 224 7.46 43.51 -8.58
C THR A 224 7.95 44.71 -9.40
N GLU A 225 9.01 44.55 -10.19
CA GLU A 225 9.46 45.63 -11.09
C GLU A 225 8.41 46.00 -12.15
N SER A 226 7.53 45.06 -12.50
CA SER A 226 6.50 45.24 -13.54
C SER A 226 5.11 45.61 -12.99
N GLY A 227 4.91 45.60 -11.66
CA GLY A 227 3.64 45.95 -11.00
C GLY A 227 3.30 45.11 -9.77
N ASP A 228 2.15 45.38 -9.16
CA ASP A 228 1.66 44.63 -7.98
C ASP A 228 0.86 43.39 -8.39
N VAL A 229 1.16 42.24 -7.78
CA VAL A 229 0.44 40.98 -8.01
C VAL A 229 -0.09 40.41 -6.72
N ALA A 230 -1.40 40.13 -6.69
CA ALA A 230 -2.04 39.43 -5.58
C ALA A 230 -1.98 37.91 -5.82
N LEU A 231 -1.29 37.20 -4.94
CA LEU A 231 -1.23 35.74 -4.95
C LEU A 231 -1.97 35.16 -3.75
N PRO A 232 -2.59 33.97 -3.89
CA PRO A 232 -3.17 33.28 -2.74
C PRO A 232 -2.07 32.92 -1.75
N ARG A 233 -2.36 33.04 -0.45
CA ARG A 233 -1.43 32.71 0.64
C ARG A 233 -0.91 31.27 0.55
N SER A 234 -1.77 30.34 0.10
CA SER A 234 -1.43 28.93 -0.12
C SER A 234 -0.35 28.69 -1.18
N ALA A 235 -0.01 29.70 -1.99
CA ALA A 235 1.08 29.62 -2.95
C ALA A 235 2.45 29.95 -2.33
N PHE A 236 2.53 30.34 -1.06
CA PHE A 236 3.80 30.64 -0.39
C PHE A 236 4.21 29.49 0.52
N ASN A 237 5.49 29.12 0.44
CA ASN A 237 6.10 28.07 1.24
C ASN A 237 7.41 28.59 1.85
N MET A 238 7.87 27.93 2.90
CA MET A 238 9.16 28.23 3.51
C MET A 238 10.26 27.42 2.82
N GLY A 239 11.09 28.09 2.02
CA GLY A 239 12.26 27.50 1.41
C GLY A 239 13.51 27.62 2.29
N PRO A 240 14.61 26.91 1.97
CA PRO A 240 15.88 27.01 2.70
C PRO A 240 16.50 28.42 2.66
N SER A 241 16.03 29.28 1.75
CA SER A 241 16.49 30.66 1.58
C SER A 241 15.44 31.71 2.01
N GLY A 242 14.37 31.30 2.71
CA GLY A 242 13.30 32.18 3.18
C GLY A 242 11.98 31.97 2.45
N LEU A 243 11.17 33.04 2.34
CA LEU A 243 9.85 32.99 1.75
C LEU A 243 9.92 32.71 0.24
N SER A 244 9.33 31.60 -0.20
CA SER A 244 9.29 31.19 -1.61
C SER A 244 7.85 31.09 -2.11
N ALA A 245 7.57 31.56 -3.31
CA ALA A 245 6.33 31.30 -4.00
C ALA A 245 6.43 30.00 -4.81
N ALA A 246 5.31 29.28 -4.95
CA ALA A 246 5.17 28.06 -5.74
C ALA A 246 5.13 28.32 -7.26
N TYR A 247 5.84 29.35 -7.73
CA TYR A 247 5.93 29.78 -9.12
C TYR A 247 7.40 29.91 -9.55
N THR A 248 7.68 29.60 -10.82
CA THR A 248 8.97 29.99 -11.42
C THR A 248 8.97 31.49 -11.73
N ALA A 249 10.15 32.06 -11.96
CA ALA A 249 10.27 33.47 -12.35
C ALA A 249 9.52 33.77 -13.65
N GLU A 250 9.52 32.86 -14.63
CA GLU A 250 8.81 33.07 -15.89
C GLU A 250 7.28 32.97 -15.72
N GLN A 251 6.80 31.99 -14.95
CA GLN A 251 5.37 31.85 -14.67
C GLN A 251 4.82 33.07 -13.93
N PHE A 252 5.61 33.59 -12.99
CA PHE A 252 5.25 34.77 -12.24
C PHE A 252 5.30 36.04 -13.11
N ALA A 253 6.33 36.22 -13.95
CA ALA A 253 6.41 37.33 -14.90
C ALA A 253 5.25 37.32 -15.91
N ALA A 254 4.86 36.14 -16.41
CA ALA A 254 3.71 35.99 -17.30
C ALA A 254 2.38 36.34 -16.59
N ALA A 255 2.23 35.98 -15.32
CA ALA A 255 1.07 36.37 -14.52
C ALA A 255 1.03 37.89 -14.27
N VAL A 256 2.18 38.52 -14.01
CA VAL A 256 2.26 39.98 -13.85
C VAL A 256 1.87 40.69 -15.15
N ALA A 257 2.40 40.27 -16.29
CA ALA A 257 2.11 40.86 -17.59
C ALA A 257 0.63 40.80 -17.98
N GLN A 258 -0.07 39.71 -17.63
CA GLN A 258 -1.52 39.59 -17.85
C GLN A 258 -2.34 40.53 -16.96
N VAL A 259 -1.86 40.83 -15.75
CA VAL A 259 -2.57 41.68 -14.78
C VAL A 259 -2.29 43.17 -14.99
N THR A 260 -1.09 43.53 -15.44
CA THR A 260 -0.68 44.93 -15.65
C THR A 260 -0.97 45.44 -17.06
N GLY A 261 -1.46 44.58 -17.96
CA GLY A 261 -1.76 44.96 -19.34
C GLY A 261 -0.52 45.39 -20.12
N ALA A 262 0.68 44.98 -19.69
CA ALA A 262 1.88 45.12 -20.49
C ALA A 262 1.81 44.08 -21.61
N GLU A 263 1.22 44.51 -22.73
CA GLU A 263 1.30 43.84 -24.02
C GLU A 263 2.66 43.16 -24.17
N ALA A 264 2.60 41.83 -24.39
CA ALA A 264 3.71 41.13 -25.02
C ALA A 264 4.18 41.97 -26.23
N PRO A 265 5.49 42.08 -26.50
CA PRO A 265 5.96 42.80 -27.68
C PRO A 265 5.27 42.19 -28.89
N GLN A 266 4.28 42.92 -29.40
CA GLN A 266 3.62 42.61 -30.65
C GLN A 266 4.74 42.64 -31.69
N THR A 267 5.00 41.48 -32.28
CA THR A 267 5.67 41.40 -33.56
C THR A 267 4.84 42.22 -34.56
N ALA A 268 5.22 43.48 -34.71
CA ALA A 268 4.88 44.26 -35.87
C ALA A 268 5.49 43.54 -37.09
N ASP A 269 4.65 43.12 -38.03
CA ASP A 269 4.61 43.71 -39.37
C ASP A 269 3.73 42.86 -40.30
N ALA A 270 2.54 43.37 -40.62
CA ALA A 270 1.95 43.34 -41.97
C ALA A 270 0.56 44.01 -41.94
N ALA A 271 0.63 45.34 -42.09
CA ALA A 271 -0.28 46.28 -42.72
C ALA A 271 -1.82 46.05 -42.80
N PRO A 272 -2.61 47.12 -42.55
CA PRO A 272 -4.07 47.16 -42.66
C PRO A 272 -4.53 47.56 -44.07
N ALA A 273 -5.74 47.15 -44.46
CA ALA A 273 -6.48 47.83 -45.52
C ALA A 273 -8.00 47.64 -45.33
N GLU A 274 -8.65 48.78 -45.09
CA GLU A 274 -9.96 49.23 -45.65
C GLU A 274 -11.19 48.38 -45.32
N GLU A 275 -12.06 48.85 -44.41
CA GLU A 275 -13.12 49.88 -44.59
C GLU A 275 -14.44 49.32 -45.15
N GLY A 276 -15.52 49.65 -44.44
CA GLY A 276 -16.92 49.63 -44.90
C GLY A 276 -17.55 48.24 -44.97
N GLU A 277 -18.85 48.03 -44.76
CA GLU A 277 -19.99 48.87 -44.43
C GLU A 277 -21.18 47.90 -44.30
N ALA A 278 -22.20 48.28 -43.53
CA ALA A 278 -23.62 47.91 -43.65
C ALA A 278 -24.00 46.41 -43.84
N GLU A 279 -24.68 45.79 -42.88
CA GLU A 279 -26.14 45.84 -42.75
C GLU A 279 -26.90 45.36 -44.02
N ASN A 280 -27.69 44.29 -43.83
CA ASN A 280 -29.00 44.02 -44.45
C ASN A 280 -29.13 42.87 -45.48
N ARG A 281 -30.21 42.09 -45.26
CA ARG A 281 -31.02 41.23 -46.15
C ARG A 281 -30.60 39.77 -46.44
N GLN A 282 -31.24 38.86 -45.70
CA GLN A 282 -32.47 38.17 -46.12
C GLN A 282 -32.55 37.64 -47.58
N ALA A 283 -32.87 36.34 -47.69
CA ALA A 283 -33.25 35.55 -48.88
C ALA A 283 -32.11 35.36 -49.91
N ASN A 284 -31.86 34.19 -50.48
CA ASN A 284 -32.67 33.02 -50.80
C ASN A 284 -31.73 31.80 -50.95
#